data_AF-A0A5L4G1E7-F1
#
_entry.id   AF-A0A5L4G1E7-F1
#
_cell.length_a   1.000
_cell.length_b   1.000
_cell.length_c   1.000
_cell.angle_alpha   90.00
_cell.angle_beta   90.00
_cell.angle_gamma   90.00
#
_symmetry.space_group_name_H-M   'P 1'
#
loop_
_entity.id
_entity.type
_entity.pdbx_description
1 polymer ?
#
loop_
_entity_poly.entity_id
_entity_poly.type
_entity_poly.pdbx_seq_one_letter_code
_entity_poly.pdbx_strand_id
1 'polypeptide(L)'
;MMKFVIFLLCALSFSFANECEEKILKLEKELEYAKKYDNEFKARDLENAIVTLKTKCKDNPNFYKELLQIKQDKLTKLEALEKELDTLSDNQDSMPKAEYKFKKEKLKLQKDSLKQELKVLELY
;
A
#
# COMPACT_ATOMS: atom_id res chain seq x y z
N MET A 1 62.28 0.35 -2.43
CA MET A 1 61.53 -0.35 -3.49
C MET A 1 60.04 -0.27 -3.16
N MET A 2 59.20 -0.17 -4.19
CA MET A 2 57.87 0.46 -4.20
C MET A 2 56.83 -0.09 -3.23
N LYS A 3 56.15 0.86 -2.57
CA LYS A 3 54.81 0.79 -1.98
C LYS A 3 53.79 0.38 -3.04
N PHE A 4 52.94 -0.61 -2.76
CA PHE A 4 51.57 -0.70 -3.29
C PHE A 4 50.74 -1.56 -2.34
N VAL A 5 50.27 -0.97 -1.24
CA VAL A 5 49.17 -1.56 -0.46
C VAL A 5 47.90 -1.17 -1.18
N ILE A 6 47.26 -2.17 -1.80
CA ILE A 6 46.02 -2.06 -2.55
C ILE A 6 44.94 -1.51 -1.63
N PHE A 7 44.58 -0.25 -1.87
CA PHE A 7 43.46 0.42 -1.23
C PHE A 7 42.19 -0.21 -1.78
N LEU A 8 41.64 -1.19 -1.03
CA LEU A 8 40.35 -1.78 -1.34
C LEU A 8 39.30 -0.68 -1.13
N LEU A 9 38.94 0.02 -2.21
CA LEU A 9 37.77 0.87 -2.26
C LEU A 9 36.56 -0.03 -2.02
N CYS A 10 36.16 -0.12 -0.76
CA CYS A 10 34.83 -0.56 -0.38
C CYS A 10 33.88 0.51 -0.94
N ALA A 11 33.43 0.29 -2.18
CA ALA A 11 32.35 1.04 -2.77
C ALA A 11 31.10 0.72 -1.93
N LEU A 12 30.93 1.45 -0.84
CA LEU A 12 29.63 1.68 -0.24
C LEU A 12 28.84 2.43 -1.31
N SER A 13 28.23 1.67 -2.21
CA SER A 13 27.08 2.13 -2.96
C SER A 13 26.12 2.64 -1.90
N PHE A 14 26.03 3.96 -1.78
CA PHE A 14 24.86 4.61 -1.21
C PHE A 14 23.71 4.23 -2.15
N SER A 15 23.19 3.02 -1.97
CA SER A 15 21.91 2.63 -2.49
C SER A 15 20.96 3.65 -1.88
N PHE A 16 20.44 4.56 -2.70
CA PHE A 16 19.25 5.29 -2.34
C PHE A 16 18.22 4.21 -2.04
N ALA A 17 18.01 3.91 -0.76
CA ALA A 17 17.08 2.89 -0.35
C ALA A 17 15.73 3.29 -0.94
N ASN A 18 15.30 2.57 -1.97
CA ASN A 18 14.01 2.81 -2.59
C ASN A 18 12.93 2.34 -1.60
N GLU A 19 11.71 2.84 -1.78
CA GLU A 19 10.60 2.56 -0.87
C GLU A 19 10.32 1.04 -0.78
N CYS A 20 10.69 0.28 -1.81
CA CYS A 20 10.70 -1.18 -1.84
C CYS A 20 11.67 -1.80 -0.81
N GLU A 21 12.95 -1.41 -0.80
CA GLU A 21 13.96 -1.89 0.14
C GLU A 21 13.58 -1.56 1.58
N GLU A 22 13.12 -0.33 1.82
CA GLU A 22 12.69 0.08 3.16
C GLU A 22 11.52 -0.77 3.67
N LYS A 23 10.54 -1.05 2.81
CA LYS A 23 9.39 -1.89 3.18
C LYS A 23 9.81 -3.34 3.42
N ILE A 24 10.67 -3.91 2.59
CA ILE A 24 11.18 -5.28 2.77
C ILE A 24 11.92 -5.40 4.11
N LEU A 25 12.80 -4.45 4.45
CA LEU A 25 13.53 -4.44 5.71
C LEU A 25 12.60 -4.36 6.94
N LYS A 26 11.51 -3.58 6.84
CA LYS A 26 10.48 -3.53 7.90
C LYS A 26 9.80 -4.89 8.08
N LEU A 27 9.39 -5.53 6.98
CA LEU A 27 8.77 -6.85 7.02
C LEU A 27 9.72 -7.93 7.57
N GLU A 28 11.02 -7.88 7.22
CA GLU A 28 12.03 -8.79 7.75
C GLU A 28 12.20 -8.66 9.27
N LYS A 29 12.17 -7.43 9.81
CA LYS A 29 12.16 -7.18 11.27
C LYS A 29 10.90 -7.72 11.94
N GLU A 30 9.73 -7.53 11.32
CA GLU A 30 8.48 -8.09 11.83
C GLU A 30 8.47 -9.62 11.80
N LEU A 31 9.11 -10.22 10.79
CA LEU A 31 9.25 -11.67 10.66
C LEU A 31 10.14 -12.22 11.78
N GLU A 32 11.28 -11.57 12.03
CA GLU A 32 12.16 -11.92 13.15
C GLU A 32 11.39 -11.87 14.48
N TYR A 33 10.61 -10.81 14.69
CA TYR A 33 9.75 -10.71 15.87
C TYR A 33 8.71 -11.85 15.91
N ALA A 34 8.01 -12.12 14.82
CA ALA A 34 7.01 -13.20 14.78
C ALA A 34 7.61 -14.57 15.10
N LYS A 35 8.81 -14.87 14.57
CA LYS A 35 9.57 -16.09 14.86
C LYS A 35 10.01 -16.16 16.32
N LYS A 36 10.46 -15.04 16.89
CA LYS A 36 10.90 -14.96 18.30
C LYS A 36 9.78 -15.29 19.29
N TYR A 37 8.53 -14.99 18.95
CA TYR A 37 7.35 -15.22 19.80
C TYR A 37 6.48 -16.38 19.31
N ASP A 38 7.06 -17.33 18.55
CA ASP A 38 6.40 -18.55 18.07
C ASP A 38 5.06 -18.32 17.35
N ASN A 39 4.90 -17.17 16.69
CA ASN A 39 3.71 -16.86 15.91
C ASN A 39 3.87 -17.37 14.48
N GLU A 40 3.73 -18.69 14.32
CA GLU A 40 3.95 -19.39 13.05
C GLU A 40 3.07 -18.87 11.91
N PHE A 41 1.80 -18.58 12.19
CA PHE A 41 0.87 -18.04 11.19
C PHE A 41 1.35 -16.69 10.66
N LYS A 42 1.67 -15.76 11.56
CA LYS A 42 2.18 -14.44 11.18
C LYS A 42 3.53 -14.54 10.46
N ALA A 43 4.41 -15.42 10.92
CA ALA A 43 5.72 -15.62 10.29
C ALA A 43 5.57 -16.10 8.84
N ARG A 44 4.69 -17.08 8.59
CA ARG A 44 4.41 -17.58 7.24
C ARG A 44 3.82 -16.51 6.33
N ASP A 45 2.88 -15.71 6.83
CA ASP A 45 2.27 -14.62 6.05
C ASP A 45 3.30 -13.55 5.69
N LEU A 46 4.18 -13.20 6.62
CA LEU A 46 5.28 -12.25 6.39
C LEU A 46 6.30 -12.79 5.38
N GLU A 47 6.67 -14.08 5.44
CA GLU A 47 7.55 -14.70 4.46
C GLU A 47 6.98 -14.61 3.03
N ASN A 48 5.70 -14.94 2.88
CA ASN A 48 5.00 -14.82 1.59
C ASN A 48 4.97 -13.38 1.08
N ALA A 49 4.70 -12.41 1.96
CA ALA A 49 4.69 -10.99 1.62
C ALA A 49 6.09 -10.51 1.18
N ILE A 50 7.15 -10.90 1.90
CA ILE A 50 8.54 -10.56 1.56
C ILE A 50 8.92 -11.11 0.19
N VAL A 51 8.63 -12.39 -0.10
CA VAL A 51 8.94 -13.02 -1.39
C VAL A 51 8.19 -12.33 -2.54
N THR A 52 6.91 -12.04 -2.33
CA THR A 52 6.07 -11.35 -3.32
C THR A 52 6.60 -9.95 -3.61
N LEU A 53 6.92 -9.19 -2.56
CA LEU A 53 7.41 -7.83 -2.69
C LEU A 53 8.80 -7.80 -3.33
N LYS A 54 9.72 -8.70 -2.94
CA LYS A 54 11.02 -8.86 -3.59
C LYS A 54 10.89 -9.14 -5.09
N THR A 55 9.94 -9.98 -5.48
CA THR A 55 9.68 -10.31 -6.89
C THR A 55 9.18 -9.08 -7.65
N LYS A 56 8.12 -8.44 -7.15
CA LYS A 56 7.53 -7.26 -7.83
C LYS A 56 8.47 -6.07 -7.87
N CYS A 57 9.23 -5.83 -6.81
CA CYS A 57 10.22 -4.76 -6.75
C CYS A 57 11.45 -5.01 -7.63
N LYS A 58 11.78 -6.28 -7.90
CA LYS A 58 12.81 -6.63 -8.89
C LYS A 58 12.37 -6.29 -10.31
N ASP A 59 11.10 -6.56 -10.63
CA ASP A 59 10.53 -6.27 -11.95
C ASP A 59 10.27 -4.77 -12.16
N ASN A 60 9.84 -4.07 -11.10
CA ASN A 60 9.66 -2.62 -11.07
C ASN A 60 10.20 -2.05 -9.75
N PRO A 61 11.37 -1.36 -9.75
CA PRO A 61 11.94 -0.74 -8.55
C PRO A 61 11.05 0.32 -7.88
N ASN A 62 10.10 0.91 -8.62
CA ASN A 62 9.13 1.87 -8.11
C ASN A 62 7.79 1.25 -7.69
N PHE A 63 7.66 -0.09 -7.78
CA PHE A 63 6.39 -0.79 -7.53
C PHE A 63 5.71 -0.36 -6.23
N TYR A 64 6.46 -0.36 -5.11
CA TYR A 64 5.87 -0.03 -3.81
C TYR A 64 5.50 1.46 -3.71
N LYS A 65 6.27 2.35 -4.34
CA LYS A 65 5.95 3.77 -4.41
C LYS A 65 4.66 4.02 -5.20
N GLU A 66 4.53 3.39 -6.36
CA GLU A 66 3.31 3.46 -7.18
C GLU A 66 2.12 2.87 -6.42
N LEU A 67 2.31 1.76 -5.70
CA LEU A 67 1.29 1.15 -4.86
C LEU A 67 0.80 2.13 -3.78
N LEU A 68 1.72 2.84 -3.12
CA LEU A 68 1.38 3.86 -2.11
C LEU A 68 0.58 5.02 -2.73
N GLN A 69 0.97 5.48 -3.92
CA GLN A 69 0.23 6.52 -4.64
C GLN A 69 -1.18 6.05 -5.01
N ILE A 70 -1.32 4.85 -5.54
CA ILE A 70 -2.63 4.25 -5.88
C ILE A 70 -3.50 4.14 -4.63
N LYS A 71 -2.94 3.68 -3.50
CA LYS A 71 -3.66 3.62 -2.21
C LYS A 71 -4.13 5.01 -1.79
N GLN A 72 -3.26 6.01 -1.85
CA GLN A 72 -3.58 7.38 -1.48
C GLN A 72 -4.69 7.97 -2.36
N ASP A 73 -4.59 7.81 -3.69
CA ASP A 73 -5.59 8.31 -4.63
C ASP A 73 -6.97 7.67 -4.40
N LYS A 74 -7.00 6.37 -4.09
CA LYS A 74 -8.24 5.67 -3.76
C LYS A 74 -8.82 6.11 -2.42
N LEU A 75 -7.99 6.37 -1.40
CA LEU A 75 -8.45 6.94 -0.14
C LEU A 75 -9.04 8.34 -0.32
N THR A 76 -8.39 9.20 -1.11
CA THR A 76 -8.92 10.53 -1.43
C THR A 76 -10.25 10.46 -2.19
N LYS A 77 -10.38 9.53 -3.15
CA LYS A 77 -11.67 9.28 -3.83
C LYS A 77 -12.74 8.76 -2.88
N LEU A 78 -12.37 7.91 -1.93
CA LEU A 78 -13.29 7.40 -0.93
C LEU A 78 -13.84 8.53 -0.03
N GLU A 79 -12.95 9.41 0.43
CA GLU A 79 -13.32 10.58 1.21
C GLU A 79 -14.23 11.53 0.41
N ALA A 80 -13.96 11.73 -0.89
CA ALA A 80 -14.81 12.54 -1.76
C ALA A 80 -16.21 11.94 -1.91
N LEU A 81 -16.33 10.62 -2.10
CA LEU A 81 -17.63 9.93 -2.15
C LEU A 81 -18.38 10.00 -0.82
N GLU A 82 -17.68 9.98 0.31
CA GLU A 82 -18.27 10.17 1.63
C GLU A 82 -18.86 11.57 1.79
N LYS A 83 -18.09 12.61 1.41
CA LYS A 83 -18.59 13.99 1.40
C LYS A 83 -19.77 14.18 0.44
N GLU A 84 -19.76 13.52 -0.72
CA GLU A 84 -20.86 13.59 -1.68
C GLU A 84 -22.13 12.92 -1.14
N LEU A 85 -21.99 11.79 -0.44
CA LEU A 85 -23.11 11.12 0.24
C LEU A 85 -23.70 11.98 1.36
N ASP A 86 -22.85 12.63 2.16
CA ASP A 86 -23.28 13.52 3.23
C ASP A 86 -24.01 14.74 2.64
N THR A 87 -23.41 15.38 1.62
CA THR A 87 -24.03 16.51 0.91
C THR A 87 -25.37 16.12 0.26
N LEU A 88 -25.46 14.91 -0.31
CA LEU A 88 -26.72 14.40 -0.86
C LEU A 88 -27.77 14.20 0.24
N SER A 89 -27.36 13.74 1.43
CA SER A 89 -28.23 13.57 2.58
C SER A 89 -28.78 14.90 3.09
N ASP A 90 -27.93 15.92 3.19
CA ASP A 90 -28.33 17.26 3.62
C ASP A 90 -29.32 17.92 2.64
N ASN A 91 -29.17 17.60 1.35
CA ASN A 91 -30.03 18.12 0.29
C ASN A 91 -31.19 17.19 -0.09
N GLN A 92 -31.55 16.21 0.76
CA GLN A 92 -32.57 15.20 0.43
C GLN A 92 -33.91 15.83 0.01
N ASP A 93 -34.33 16.88 0.71
CA ASP A 93 -35.64 17.53 0.47
C ASP A 93 -35.63 18.45 -0.76
N SER A 94 -34.45 18.71 -1.35
CA SER A 94 -34.32 19.54 -2.55
C SER A 94 -34.65 18.80 -3.85
N MET A 95 -34.87 17.48 -3.80
CA MET A 95 -35.06 16.65 -4.99
C MET A 95 -36.13 15.56 -4.81
N PRO A 96 -36.70 15.03 -5.91
CA PRO A 96 -37.65 13.92 -5.82
C PRO A 96 -37.06 12.70 -5.12
N LYS A 97 -37.85 12.04 -4.27
CA LYS A 97 -37.44 10.85 -3.48
C LYS A 97 -36.82 9.73 -4.34
N ALA A 98 -37.35 9.51 -5.56
CA ALA A 98 -36.82 8.52 -6.48
C ALA A 98 -35.41 8.89 -6.97
N GLU A 99 -35.19 10.17 -7.29
CA GLU A 99 -33.89 10.69 -7.71
C GLU A 99 -32.86 10.60 -6.57
N TYR A 100 -33.25 11.00 -5.36
CA TYR A 100 -32.41 10.87 -4.17
C TYR A 100 -31.96 9.41 -3.95
N LYS A 101 -32.91 8.47 -3.97
CA LYS A 101 -32.62 7.04 -3.77
C LYS A 101 -31.65 6.52 -4.83
N PHE A 102 -31.88 6.84 -6.10
CA PHE A 102 -31.02 6.43 -7.20
C PHE A 102 -29.59 6.96 -7.04
N LYS A 103 -29.43 8.27 -6.78
CA LYS A 103 -28.12 8.89 -6.55
C LYS A 103 -27.40 8.26 -5.35
N LYS A 104 -28.11 8.07 -4.23
CA LYS A 104 -27.56 7.49 -3.01
C LYS A 104 -27.06 6.06 -3.23
N GLU A 105 -27.83 5.24 -3.94
CA GLU A 105 -27.47 3.86 -4.22
C GLU A 105 -26.26 3.77 -5.15
N LYS A 106 -26.22 4.61 -6.19
CA LYS A 106 -25.06 4.73 -7.09
C LYS A 106 -23.77 5.09 -6.34
N LEU A 107 -23.82 6.11 -5.48
CA LEU A 107 -22.66 6.53 -4.70
C LEU A 107 -22.21 5.46 -3.69
N LYS A 108 -23.16 4.76 -3.06
CA LYS A 108 -22.85 3.62 -2.18
C LYS A 108 -22.15 2.49 -2.92
N LEU A 109 -22.63 2.11 -4.10
CA LEU A 109 -22.01 1.06 -4.91
C LEU A 109 -20.58 1.45 -5.32
N GLN A 110 -20.36 2.70 -5.73
CA GLN A 110 -19.01 3.20 -6.03
C GLN A 110 -18.09 3.16 -4.81
N LYS A 111 -18.61 3.58 -3.65
CA LYS A 111 -17.90 3.54 -2.37
C LYS A 111 -17.52 2.10 -1.98
N ASP A 112 -18.44 1.16 -2.09
CA ASP A 112 -18.22 -0.24 -1.73
C ASP A 112 -17.22 -0.92 -2.66
N SER A 113 -17.33 -0.66 -3.97
CA SER A 113 -16.34 -1.13 -4.94
C SER A 113 -14.93 -0.60 -4.62
N LEU A 114 -14.81 0.68 -4.30
CA LEU A 114 -13.53 1.29 -3.97
C LEU A 114 -12.94 0.74 -2.65
N LYS A 115 -13.79 0.44 -1.66
CA LYS A 115 -13.37 -0.25 -0.42
C LYS A 115 -12.86 -1.66 -0.69
N GLN A 116 -13.49 -2.40 -1.61
CA GLN A 116 -13.02 -3.73 -2.00
C GLN A 116 -11.65 -3.65 -2.68
N GLU A 117 -11.45 -2.70 -3.60
CA GLU A 117 -10.17 -2.48 -4.25
C GLU A 117 -9.06 -2.13 -3.24
N LEU A 118 -9.35 -1.27 -2.25
CA LEU A 118 -8.40 -0.92 -1.19
C LEU A 118 -7.98 -2.15 -0.36
N LYS A 119 -8.93 -3.03 0.01
CA LYS A 119 -8.62 -4.29 0.72
C LYS A 119 -7.69 -5.20 -0.06
N VAL A 120 -7.85 -5.27 -1.38
CA VAL A 120 -6.94 -6.06 -2.24
C VAL A 120 -5.53 -5.45 -2.22
N LEU A 121 -5.42 -4.12 -2.19
CA LEU A 121 -4.13 -3.45 -2.10
C LEU A 121 -3.46 -3.61 -0.72
N GLU A 122 -4.22 -3.82 0.35
CA GLU A 122 -3.67 -4.10 1.70
C GLU A 122 -2.94 -5.45 1.79
N LEU A 123 -3.18 -6.37 0.84
CA LEU A 123 -2.46 -7.64 0.72
C LEU A 123 -1.01 -7.48 0.20
N TYR A 124 -0.63 -6.26 -0.19
CA TYR A 124 0.70 -5.88 -0.70
C TYR A 124 1.26 -4.68 0.09
#